data_AF-A0A6A6I4U5-F1
#
_entry.id   AF-A0A6A6I4U5-F1
#
_cell.length_a   1.000
_cell.length_b   1.000
_cell.length_c   1.000
_cell.angle_alpha   90.00
_cell.angle_beta   90.00
_cell.angle_gamma   90.00
#
_symmetry.space_group_name_H-M   'P 1'
#
loop_
_entity.id
_entity.type
_entity.pdbx_description
1 polymer ?
#
loop_
_entity_poly.entity_id
_entity_poly.type
_entity_poly.pdbx_seq_one_letter_code
_entity_poly.pdbx_strand_id
1 'polypeptide(L)'
;MAAYINLSLQGTVYFAAHRSAEDGAMLQLYSSRLMGVARESTFDVLYSQVARDWHQQDDLVTPFNDRRWTHVRAVWTFDLDRDILRLDQRDRNLWVPLNLVRQRSITISDFEPYESPPTLAKHALQSVYSAPCWKMRRKDINLQRLQRRKAFVSRILADFAFQWRHVLCGRYNNSTFRRLANAIVRIVTLDFTVKEATLSRQGTGGFLVWIDNLPEWGFASGHIVRVGGTSIVICQHAPHAVTLVRKDFAKQILSTPGSAEKSLTYLILSVRELILYRINSELERYTEPKRLFNGMHPPSDEAIELLLQATQTSAPTAPLRKLPVELQDAILGKVSAGPIESARVGCLLDAGSVFTWRCGNRNIEREEGCRSRTPWTPVESHICFDGYPSGIAYK
;
A
#
# COMPACT_ATOMS: atom_id res chain seq x y z
N MET A 1 -24.03 -6.23 -13.85
CA MET A 1 -22.70 -5.58 -13.79
C MET A 1 -22.86 -4.20 -13.19
N ALA A 2 -21.82 -3.59 -12.63
CA ALA A 2 -21.83 -2.27 -12.00
C ALA A 2 -21.06 -1.27 -12.88
N ALA A 3 -21.42 0.00 -12.75
CA ALA A 3 -20.64 1.12 -13.25
C ALA A 3 -20.12 1.92 -12.05
N TYR A 4 -18.85 2.26 -12.05
CA TYR A 4 -18.23 3.09 -11.04
C TYR A 4 -18.14 4.52 -11.54
N ILE A 5 -18.35 5.49 -10.66
CA ILE A 5 -18.34 6.91 -11.00
C ILE A 5 -17.41 7.62 -10.03
N ASN A 6 -16.37 8.25 -10.57
CA ASN A 6 -15.49 9.16 -9.86
C ASN A 6 -15.82 10.60 -10.27
N LEU A 7 -15.87 11.50 -9.31
CA LEU A 7 -16.00 12.93 -9.50
C LEU A 7 -14.81 13.61 -8.80
N SER A 8 -13.94 14.26 -9.57
CA SER A 8 -12.76 14.93 -9.02
C SER A 8 -12.77 16.43 -9.27
N LEU A 9 -12.57 17.20 -8.20
CA LEU A 9 -12.49 18.65 -8.21
C LEU A 9 -11.46 19.12 -7.18
N GLN A 10 -10.51 19.95 -7.60
CA GLN A 10 -9.47 20.53 -6.77
C GLN A 10 -8.69 19.48 -5.97
N GLY A 11 -8.44 18.32 -6.58
CA GLY A 11 -7.78 17.19 -5.94
C GLY A 11 -8.63 16.41 -4.92
N THR A 12 -9.88 16.80 -4.66
CA THR A 12 -10.84 15.99 -3.88
C THR A 12 -11.53 15.00 -4.80
N VAL A 13 -11.69 13.75 -4.36
CA VAL A 13 -12.38 12.70 -5.13
C VAL A 13 -13.64 12.26 -4.39
N TYR A 14 -14.74 12.14 -5.13
CA TYR A 14 -15.97 11.49 -4.69
C TYR A 14 -16.21 10.26 -5.55
N PHE A 15 -16.59 9.17 -4.91
CA PHE A 15 -16.86 7.88 -5.54
C PHE A 15 -18.30 7.47 -5.31
N ALA A 16 -18.93 6.94 -6.34
CA ALA A 16 -20.22 6.27 -6.25
C ALA A 16 -20.24 5.00 -7.09
N ALA A 17 -20.90 3.96 -6.57
CA ALA A 17 -21.16 2.73 -7.31
C ALA A 17 -22.60 2.73 -7.81
N HIS A 18 -22.79 2.66 -9.13
CA HIS A 18 -24.10 2.53 -9.74
C HIS A 18 -24.38 1.07 -10.09
N ARG A 19 -25.51 0.54 -9.61
CA ARG A 19 -25.95 -0.81 -9.98
C ARG A 19 -26.45 -0.79 -11.42
N SER A 20 -25.80 -1.58 -12.29
CA SER A 20 -26.27 -1.96 -13.63
C SER A 20 -26.84 -0.84 -14.49
N ALA A 21 -25.97 -0.18 -15.24
CA ALA A 21 -26.36 0.70 -16.32
C ALA A 21 -25.51 0.42 -17.57
N GLU A 22 -26.17 0.38 -18.72
CA GLU A 22 -25.48 0.35 -20.00
C GLU A 22 -24.85 1.70 -20.31
N ASP A 23 -23.76 1.69 -21.09
CA ASP A 23 -23.00 2.91 -21.35
C ASP A 23 -23.87 4.00 -22.00
N GLY A 24 -24.78 3.62 -22.91
CA GLY A 24 -25.73 4.54 -23.54
C GLY A 24 -26.71 5.17 -22.54
N ALA A 25 -27.21 4.40 -21.57
CA ALA A 25 -28.11 4.91 -20.54
C ALA A 25 -27.38 5.90 -19.61
N MET A 26 -26.12 5.62 -19.26
CA MET A 26 -25.29 6.54 -18.48
C MET A 26 -25.02 7.84 -19.26
N LEU A 27 -24.72 7.75 -20.56
CA LEU A 27 -24.49 8.94 -21.39
C LEU A 27 -25.76 9.79 -21.56
N GLN A 28 -26.92 9.16 -21.73
CA GLN A 28 -28.20 9.87 -21.75
C GLN A 28 -28.46 10.58 -20.43
N LEU A 29 -28.21 9.91 -19.30
CA LEU A 29 -28.30 10.50 -17.98
C LEU A 29 -27.38 11.72 -17.88
N TYR A 30 -26.08 11.57 -18.16
CA TYR A 30 -25.12 12.67 -18.06
C TYR A 30 -25.47 13.84 -18.96
N SER A 31 -25.84 13.57 -20.22
CA SER A 31 -26.26 14.61 -21.17
C SER A 31 -27.51 15.33 -20.69
N SER A 32 -28.52 14.60 -20.21
CA SER A 32 -29.77 15.20 -19.71
C SER A 32 -29.58 16.08 -18.47
N ARG A 33 -28.52 15.82 -17.69
CA ARG A 33 -28.21 16.57 -16.47
C ARG A 33 -27.31 17.76 -16.76
N LEU A 34 -26.36 17.64 -17.68
CA LEU A 34 -25.35 18.66 -17.92
C LEU A 34 -25.68 19.63 -19.07
N MET A 35 -26.63 19.30 -19.94
CA MET A 35 -26.99 20.18 -21.05
C MET A 35 -27.46 21.55 -20.55
N GLY A 36 -26.82 22.62 -21.04
CA GLY A 36 -27.09 24.00 -20.64
C GLY A 36 -26.54 24.39 -19.26
N VAL A 37 -25.88 23.49 -18.53
CA VAL A 37 -25.28 23.78 -17.23
C VAL A 37 -24.00 24.60 -17.41
N ALA A 38 -23.78 25.59 -16.55
CA ALA A 38 -22.54 26.36 -16.54
C ALA A 38 -21.37 25.51 -16.00
N ARG A 39 -20.13 25.84 -16.40
CA ARG A 39 -18.94 25.10 -15.95
C ARG A 39 -18.83 25.10 -14.42
N GLU A 40 -19.11 26.24 -13.81
CA GLU A 40 -19.03 26.49 -12.36
C GLU A 40 -20.05 25.67 -11.58
N SER A 41 -21.23 25.44 -12.16
CA SER A 41 -22.33 24.65 -11.55
C SER A 41 -22.25 23.15 -11.86
N THR A 42 -21.27 22.71 -12.65
CA THR A 42 -21.15 21.31 -13.09
C THR A 42 -21.00 20.37 -11.88
N PHE A 43 -20.23 20.76 -10.86
CA PHE A 43 -20.05 19.96 -9.66
C PHE A 43 -21.38 19.72 -8.93
N ASP A 44 -22.10 20.80 -8.61
CA ASP A 44 -23.35 20.72 -7.83
C ASP A 44 -24.40 19.85 -8.51
N VAL A 45 -24.51 19.96 -9.84
CA VAL A 45 -25.43 19.15 -10.64
C VAL A 45 -25.03 17.68 -10.63
N LEU A 46 -23.75 17.35 -10.85
CA LEU A 46 -23.28 15.97 -10.82
C LEU A 46 -23.47 15.36 -9.43
N TYR A 47 -23.03 16.07 -8.39
CA TYR A 47 -23.09 15.61 -7.02
C TYR A 47 -24.54 15.36 -6.56
N SER A 48 -25.48 16.25 -6.90
CA SER A 48 -26.87 16.12 -6.46
C SER A 48 -27.74 15.21 -7.34
N GLN A 49 -27.41 15.00 -8.62
CA GLN A 49 -28.34 14.38 -9.58
C GLN A 49 -27.83 13.12 -10.30
N VAL A 50 -26.53 12.78 -10.20
CA VAL A 50 -25.97 11.59 -10.89
C VAL A 50 -25.92 10.36 -10.00
N ALA A 51 -25.62 10.52 -8.71
CA ALA A 51 -25.63 9.42 -7.76
C ALA A 51 -26.22 9.88 -6.42
N ARG A 52 -26.75 8.93 -5.65
CA ARG A 52 -27.34 9.18 -4.32
C ARG A 52 -26.32 9.03 -3.20
N ASP A 53 -25.42 8.06 -3.33
CA ASP A 53 -24.49 7.66 -2.28
C ASP A 53 -23.06 7.98 -2.71
N TRP A 54 -22.67 9.25 -2.55
CA TRP A 54 -21.28 9.67 -2.75
C TRP A 54 -20.45 9.42 -1.51
N HIS A 55 -19.30 8.79 -1.71
CA HIS A 55 -18.28 8.62 -0.70
C HIS A 55 -17.08 9.49 -1.05
N GLN A 56 -16.70 10.40 -0.15
CA GLN A 56 -15.43 11.08 -0.31
C GLN A 56 -14.30 10.07 -0.16
N GLN A 57 -13.36 10.10 -1.10
CA GLN A 57 -12.24 9.19 -1.16
C GLN A 57 -10.93 9.94 -1.32
N ASP A 58 -9.87 9.31 -0.83
CA ASP A 58 -8.52 9.85 -0.95
C ASP A 58 -8.01 9.79 -2.39
N ASP A 59 -8.53 8.91 -3.24
CA ASP A 59 -7.98 8.61 -4.57
C ASP A 59 -9.04 8.09 -5.55
N LEU A 60 -8.66 7.95 -6.82
CA LEU A 60 -9.53 7.37 -7.84
C LEU A 60 -9.60 5.84 -7.73
N VAL A 61 -10.81 5.29 -7.88
CA VAL A 61 -11.00 3.82 -7.95
C VAL A 61 -10.80 3.32 -9.38
N THR A 62 -9.76 2.51 -9.60
CA THR A 62 -9.46 1.89 -10.89
C THR A 62 -9.37 0.36 -10.76
N PRO A 63 -10.49 -0.38 -10.90
CA PRO A 63 -10.57 -1.79 -10.53
C PRO A 63 -10.02 -2.75 -11.59
N PHE A 64 -9.87 -2.34 -12.85
CA PHE A 64 -9.61 -3.23 -13.99
C PHE A 64 -8.27 -3.99 -13.94
N ASN A 65 -7.38 -3.62 -13.01
CA ASN A 65 -6.10 -4.29 -12.81
C ASN A 65 -6.15 -5.45 -11.81
N ASP A 66 -7.33 -5.83 -11.29
CA ASP A 66 -7.51 -6.95 -10.36
C ASP A 66 -8.61 -7.92 -10.83
N ARG A 67 -8.30 -9.21 -10.97
CA ARG A 67 -9.26 -10.26 -11.35
C ARG A 67 -10.63 -10.24 -10.66
N ARG A 68 -10.77 -9.62 -9.48
CA ARG A 68 -12.05 -9.40 -8.79
C ARG A 68 -12.97 -8.40 -9.49
N TRP A 69 -12.53 -7.73 -10.55
CA TRP A 69 -13.31 -6.73 -11.30
C TRP A 69 -14.48 -7.30 -12.09
N THR A 70 -14.70 -8.62 -12.13
CA THR A 70 -15.66 -9.28 -13.05
C THR A 70 -17.09 -8.71 -13.03
N HIS A 71 -17.50 -8.04 -11.94
CA HIS A 71 -18.78 -7.35 -11.88
C HIS A 71 -18.76 -5.91 -12.38
N VAL A 72 -17.61 -5.25 -12.56
CA VAL A 72 -17.47 -3.86 -13.02
C VAL A 72 -17.32 -3.81 -14.54
N ARG A 73 -18.21 -3.07 -15.20
CA ARG A 73 -18.21 -2.91 -16.66
C ARG A 73 -17.44 -1.66 -17.10
N ALA A 74 -17.64 -0.55 -16.39
CA ALA A 74 -17.14 0.76 -16.77
C ALA A 74 -16.80 1.59 -15.52
N VAL A 75 -15.76 2.42 -15.64
CA VAL A 75 -15.45 3.49 -14.69
C VAL A 75 -15.59 4.81 -15.42
N TRP A 76 -16.50 5.64 -14.96
CA TRP A 76 -16.70 7.00 -15.43
C TRP A 76 -15.97 7.96 -14.51
N THR A 77 -15.12 8.82 -15.04
CA THR A 77 -14.39 9.81 -14.23
C THR A 77 -14.64 11.21 -14.77
N PHE A 78 -15.32 12.03 -13.96
CA PHE A 78 -15.51 13.45 -14.20
C PHE A 78 -14.32 14.21 -13.60
N ASP A 79 -13.34 14.56 -14.42
CA ASP A 79 -12.17 15.36 -14.05
C ASP A 79 -12.50 16.85 -14.31
N LEU A 80 -13.09 17.50 -13.31
CA LEU A 80 -13.57 18.88 -13.44
C LEU A 80 -12.43 19.89 -13.49
N ASP A 81 -11.26 19.55 -12.91
CA ASP A 81 -10.06 20.36 -12.98
C ASP A 81 -9.58 20.50 -14.43
N ARG A 82 -9.65 19.41 -15.20
CA ARG A 82 -9.31 19.39 -16.63
C ARG A 82 -10.50 19.59 -17.55
N ASP A 83 -11.71 19.67 -17.00
CA ASP A 83 -12.97 19.79 -17.72
C ASP A 83 -13.22 18.66 -18.74
N ILE A 84 -12.99 17.41 -18.31
CA ILE A 84 -13.13 16.21 -19.16
C ILE A 84 -13.91 15.08 -18.48
N LEU A 85 -14.61 14.29 -19.28
CA LEU A 85 -15.22 13.02 -18.90
C LEU A 85 -14.39 11.88 -19.48
N ARG A 86 -13.94 10.96 -18.62
CA ARG A 86 -13.26 9.73 -19.03
C ARG A 86 -14.19 8.53 -18.84
N LEU A 87 -14.07 7.57 -19.74
CA LEU A 87 -14.68 6.26 -19.68
C LEU A 87 -13.57 5.22 -19.81
N ASP A 88 -13.29 4.54 -18.70
CA ASP A 88 -12.34 3.44 -18.66
C ASP A 88 -13.12 2.12 -18.66
N GLN A 89 -12.73 1.23 -19.56
CA GLN A 89 -13.23 -0.13 -19.69
C GLN A 89 -12.05 -1.08 -19.80
N ARG A 90 -12.32 -2.39 -19.74
CA ARG A 90 -11.26 -3.42 -19.74
C ARG A 90 -10.31 -3.30 -20.93
N ASP A 91 -10.86 -2.98 -22.09
CA ASP A 91 -10.23 -3.06 -23.41
C ASP A 91 -10.02 -1.70 -24.07
N ARG A 92 -10.60 -0.63 -23.50
CA ARG A 92 -10.51 0.72 -24.07
C ARG A 92 -10.61 1.78 -22.99
N ASN A 93 -9.85 2.86 -23.20
CA ASN A 93 -9.94 4.08 -22.41
C ASN A 93 -10.30 5.21 -23.36
N LEU A 94 -11.37 5.93 -23.01
CA LEU A 94 -12.00 6.93 -23.84
C LEU A 94 -12.13 8.23 -23.05
N TRP A 95 -12.03 9.38 -23.72
CA TRP A 95 -12.30 10.67 -23.08
C TRP A 95 -13.05 11.61 -24.02
N VAL A 96 -13.73 12.60 -23.44
CA VAL A 96 -14.42 13.67 -24.15
C VAL A 96 -14.38 14.96 -23.31
N PRO A 97 -14.26 16.15 -23.90
CA PRO A 97 -14.41 17.41 -23.17
C PRO A 97 -15.82 17.56 -22.56
N LEU A 98 -15.92 17.94 -21.29
CA LEU A 98 -17.21 18.19 -20.63
C LEU A 98 -17.97 19.35 -21.26
N ASN A 99 -17.26 20.30 -21.87
CA ASN A 99 -17.87 21.37 -22.66
C ASN A 99 -18.80 20.82 -23.75
N LEU A 100 -18.43 19.70 -24.40
CA LEU A 100 -19.28 19.08 -25.43
C LEU A 100 -20.55 18.49 -24.82
N VAL A 101 -20.42 17.84 -23.66
CA VAL A 101 -21.54 17.24 -22.90
C VAL A 101 -22.55 18.30 -22.43
N ARG A 102 -22.07 19.52 -22.12
CA ARG A 102 -22.91 20.65 -21.73
C ARG A 102 -23.62 21.31 -22.91
N GLN A 103 -23.14 21.12 -24.14
CA GLN A 103 -23.71 21.74 -25.33
C GLN A 103 -24.74 20.86 -26.03
N ARG A 104 -24.54 19.54 -26.04
CA ARG A 104 -25.43 18.60 -26.72
C ARG A 104 -25.40 17.22 -26.10
N SER A 105 -26.38 16.40 -26.48
CA SER A 105 -26.34 14.97 -26.20
C SER A 105 -25.13 14.32 -26.87
N ILE A 106 -24.37 13.55 -26.09
CA ILE A 106 -23.20 12.82 -26.56
C ILE A 106 -23.47 11.31 -26.62
N THR A 107 -22.74 10.64 -27.48
CA THR A 107 -22.72 9.19 -27.66
C THR A 107 -21.27 8.68 -27.57
N ILE A 108 -21.09 7.36 -27.56
CA ILE A 108 -19.74 6.76 -27.49
C ILE A 108 -18.86 7.18 -28.70
N SER A 109 -19.44 7.50 -29.85
CA SER A 109 -18.67 7.93 -31.03
C SER A 109 -18.06 9.33 -30.89
N ASP A 110 -18.51 10.12 -29.92
CA ASP A 110 -17.96 11.46 -29.65
C ASP A 110 -16.67 11.40 -28.80
N PHE A 111 -16.33 10.22 -28.27
CA PHE A 111 -15.14 10.03 -27.47
C PHE A 111 -13.92 9.76 -28.34
N GLU A 112 -12.78 10.28 -27.89
CA GLU A 112 -11.48 9.95 -28.45
C GLU A 112 -10.77 8.91 -27.56
N PRO A 113 -10.02 7.97 -28.15
CA PRO A 113 -9.17 7.08 -27.38
C PRO A 113 -8.05 7.89 -26.72
N TYR A 114 -7.65 7.47 -25.52
CA TYR A 114 -6.44 7.99 -24.89
C TYR A 114 -5.60 6.87 -24.30
N GLU A 115 -4.28 7.07 -24.36
CA GLU A 115 -3.37 6.24 -23.61
C GLU A 115 -3.33 6.74 -22.17
N SER A 116 -3.68 5.84 -21.24
CA SER A 116 -3.29 6.05 -19.85
C SER A 116 -1.77 6.19 -19.82
N PRO A 117 -1.20 7.26 -19.24
CA PRO A 117 0.25 7.38 -19.23
C PRO A 117 0.84 6.16 -18.52
N PRO A 118 2.10 5.78 -18.82
CA PRO A 118 2.67 4.57 -18.28
C PRO A 118 2.61 4.57 -16.75
N THR A 119 2.23 3.43 -16.15
CA THR A 119 2.21 3.22 -14.70
C THR A 119 3.62 3.21 -14.12
N LEU A 120 4.61 2.86 -14.95
CA LEU A 120 6.02 3.07 -14.67
C LEU A 120 6.38 4.50 -15.07
N ALA A 121 6.50 5.40 -14.10
CA ALA A 121 7.58 6.36 -14.28
C ALA A 121 8.87 5.51 -14.40
N LYS A 122 9.71 5.80 -15.39
CA LYS A 122 11.05 5.23 -15.42
C LYS A 122 11.79 5.84 -14.22
N HIS A 123 11.64 5.21 -13.05
CA HIS A 123 12.19 5.63 -11.76
C HIS A 123 13.70 5.43 -11.66
N ALA A 124 14.36 5.15 -12.78
CA ALA A 124 15.73 4.70 -12.79
C ALA A 124 16.65 5.85 -12.36
N LEU A 125 17.13 5.79 -11.12
CA LEU A 125 18.33 6.53 -10.72
C LEU A 125 19.48 6.32 -11.72
N GLN A 126 19.51 5.16 -12.39
CA GLN A 126 20.48 4.82 -13.44
C GLN A 126 20.47 5.79 -14.63
N SER A 127 19.35 6.44 -14.97
CA SER A 127 19.34 7.43 -16.06
C SER A 127 19.80 8.82 -15.60
N VAL A 128 19.93 9.05 -14.29
CA VAL A 128 20.22 10.37 -13.70
C VAL A 128 21.57 10.37 -12.95
N TYR A 129 22.08 9.22 -12.53
CA TYR A 129 23.26 9.11 -11.67
C TYR A 129 24.23 8.03 -12.15
N SER A 130 25.51 8.38 -12.22
CA SER A 130 26.64 7.49 -12.49
C SER A 130 27.23 6.85 -11.22
N ALA A 131 26.55 6.97 -10.07
CA ALA A 131 27.13 6.54 -8.81
C ALA A 131 27.29 5.01 -8.77
N PRO A 132 28.38 4.50 -8.18
CA PRO A 132 28.69 3.08 -8.26
C PRO A 132 27.63 2.24 -7.54
N CYS A 133 27.11 1.24 -8.26
CA CYS A 133 26.25 0.22 -7.68
C CYS A 133 27.02 -0.56 -6.62
N TRP A 134 26.61 -0.44 -5.36
CA TRP A 134 27.21 -1.14 -4.23
C TRP A 134 26.34 -2.33 -3.82
N LYS A 135 26.99 -3.43 -3.38
CA LYS A 135 26.31 -4.53 -2.69
C LYS A 135 26.48 -4.37 -1.18
N MET A 136 25.38 -4.27 -0.47
CA MET A 136 25.39 -4.14 0.98
C MET A 136 26.12 -5.32 1.63
N ARG A 137 27.11 -5.00 2.47
CA ARG A 137 27.76 -5.95 3.38
C ARG A 137 27.80 -5.29 4.76
N ARG A 138 26.81 -5.55 5.62
CA ARG A 138 26.89 -5.16 7.04
C ARG A 138 27.58 -6.29 7.80
N LYS A 139 28.62 -5.95 8.57
CA LYS A 139 29.37 -6.90 9.40
C LYS A 139 28.60 -7.30 10.67
N ASP A 140 27.68 -6.45 11.14
CA ASP A 140 27.00 -6.62 12.44
C ASP A 140 25.53 -7.08 12.30
N ILE A 141 25.17 -7.80 11.23
CA ILE A 141 23.81 -8.35 11.10
C ILE A 141 23.68 -9.58 11.98
N ASN A 142 22.69 -9.57 12.87
CA ASN A 142 22.29 -10.79 13.56
C ASN A 142 21.44 -11.64 12.61
N LEU A 143 22.06 -12.68 12.03
CA LEU A 143 21.45 -13.58 11.03
C LEU A 143 20.27 -14.37 11.61
N GLN A 144 20.35 -14.84 12.86
CA GLN A 144 19.27 -15.59 13.49
C GLN A 144 18.00 -14.73 13.65
N ARG A 145 18.18 -13.48 14.10
CA ARG A 145 17.08 -12.52 14.21
C ARG A 145 16.50 -12.16 12.85
N LEU A 146 17.37 -11.98 11.85
CA LEU A 146 16.95 -11.73 10.48
C LEU A 146 16.10 -12.90 9.94
N GLN A 147 16.53 -14.14 10.16
CA GLN A 147 15.80 -15.34 9.74
C GLN A 147 14.42 -15.44 10.41
N ARG A 148 14.33 -15.23 11.73
CA ARG A 148 13.05 -15.24 12.46
C ARG A 148 12.09 -14.19 11.90
N ARG A 149 12.57 -12.95 11.74
CA ARG A 149 11.76 -11.87 11.17
C ARG A 149 11.40 -12.14 9.71
N LYS A 150 12.31 -12.68 8.90
CA LYS A 150 12.08 -13.00 7.49
C LYS A 150 10.96 -14.02 7.35
N ALA A 151 10.97 -15.11 8.14
CA ALA A 151 9.91 -16.12 8.12
C ALA A 151 8.51 -15.54 8.38
N PHE A 152 8.38 -14.58 9.30
CA PHE A 152 7.11 -13.96 9.63
C PHE A 152 6.74 -12.80 8.69
N VAL A 153 7.60 -11.79 8.58
CA VAL A 153 7.32 -10.53 7.87
C VAL A 153 7.19 -10.73 6.37
N SER A 154 7.97 -11.65 5.76
CA SER A 154 7.88 -11.90 4.30
C SER A 154 6.47 -12.29 3.88
N ARG A 155 5.83 -13.19 4.63
CA ARG A 155 4.49 -13.68 4.34
C ARG A 155 3.45 -12.57 4.56
N ILE A 156 3.57 -11.79 5.63
CA ILE A 156 2.67 -10.63 5.86
C ILE A 156 2.77 -9.63 4.71
N LEU A 157 3.98 -9.27 4.26
CA LEU A 157 4.15 -8.34 3.13
C LEU A 157 3.58 -8.91 1.83
N ALA A 158 3.76 -10.21 1.57
CA ALA A 158 3.20 -10.87 0.39
C ALA A 158 1.66 -10.89 0.42
N ASP A 159 1.07 -11.21 1.57
CA ASP A 159 -0.38 -11.22 1.75
C ASP A 159 -0.98 -9.80 1.71
N PHE A 160 -0.28 -8.81 2.26
CA PHE A 160 -0.64 -7.40 2.13
C PHE A 160 -0.67 -6.97 0.66
N ALA A 161 0.40 -7.26 -0.08
CA ALA A 161 0.52 -6.92 -1.49
C ALA A 161 -0.58 -7.60 -2.33
N PHE A 162 -0.91 -8.85 -2.00
CA PHE A 162 -2.01 -9.55 -2.67
C PHE A 162 -3.36 -8.89 -2.37
N GLN A 163 -3.64 -8.55 -1.11
CA GLN A 163 -4.94 -8.02 -0.73
C GLN A 163 -5.22 -6.65 -1.38
N TRP A 164 -4.19 -5.79 -1.40
CA TRP A 164 -4.23 -4.43 -1.96
C TRP A 164 -3.83 -4.34 -3.43
N ARG A 165 -3.73 -5.48 -4.15
CA ARG A 165 -3.26 -5.51 -5.54
C ARG A 165 -4.06 -4.61 -6.49
N HIS A 166 -5.35 -4.42 -6.27
CA HIS A 166 -6.18 -3.51 -7.08
C HIS A 166 -5.67 -2.07 -7.06
N VAL A 167 -5.19 -1.58 -5.91
CA VAL A 167 -4.49 -0.29 -5.79
C VAL A 167 -3.07 -0.40 -6.36
N LEU A 168 -2.32 -1.44 -5.97
CA LEU A 168 -0.89 -1.56 -6.28
C LEU A 168 -0.60 -1.77 -7.78
N CYS A 169 -1.50 -2.42 -8.53
CA CYS A 169 -1.40 -2.54 -9.97
C CYS A 169 -1.74 -1.22 -10.68
N GLY A 170 -2.59 -0.39 -10.06
CA GLY A 170 -3.08 0.86 -10.61
C GLY A 170 -2.16 2.05 -10.34
N ARG A 171 -2.69 3.22 -10.68
CA ARG A 171 -2.13 4.51 -10.31
C ARG A 171 -2.74 4.92 -8.98
N TYR A 172 -1.94 5.59 -8.17
CA TYR A 172 -2.40 6.14 -6.92
C TYR A 172 -1.68 7.45 -6.64
N ASN A 173 -2.37 8.37 -5.98
CA ASN A 173 -1.85 9.67 -5.64
C ASN A 173 -0.90 9.60 -4.44
N ASN A 174 -0.44 10.78 -4.00
CA ASN A 174 0.52 10.87 -2.91
C ASN A 174 -0.07 10.45 -1.55
N SER A 175 -1.38 10.66 -1.29
CA SER A 175 -2.00 10.24 -0.01
C SER A 175 -1.98 8.72 0.11
N THR A 176 -2.54 8.02 -0.87
CA THR A 176 -2.58 6.56 -0.93
C THR A 176 -1.18 5.96 -0.89
N PHE A 177 -0.24 6.54 -1.63
CA PHE A 177 1.17 6.15 -1.57
C PHE A 177 1.73 6.22 -0.15
N ARG A 178 1.53 7.34 0.56
CA ARG A 178 2.07 7.50 1.91
C ARG A 178 1.43 6.52 2.89
N ARG A 179 0.13 6.22 2.75
CA ARG A 179 -0.55 5.18 3.54
C ARG A 179 0.06 3.81 3.30
N LEU A 180 0.26 3.42 2.04
CA LEU A 180 0.90 2.15 1.68
C LEU A 180 2.35 2.07 2.16
N ALA A 181 3.12 3.14 2.01
CA ALA A 181 4.49 3.21 2.51
C ALA A 181 4.54 3.10 4.04
N ASN A 182 3.63 3.77 4.75
CA ASN A 182 3.52 3.67 6.20
C ASN A 182 3.16 2.25 6.65
N ALA A 183 2.25 1.57 5.95
CA ALA A 183 1.92 0.17 6.22
C ALA A 183 3.15 -0.74 6.09
N ILE A 184 3.97 -0.56 5.04
CA ILE A 184 5.22 -1.31 4.86
C ILE A 184 6.15 -1.09 6.05
N VAL A 185 6.39 0.17 6.44
CA VAL A 185 7.24 0.51 7.58
C VAL A 185 6.72 -0.13 8.86
N ARG A 186 5.41 -0.04 9.13
CA ARG A 186 4.77 -0.66 10.30
C ARG A 186 4.89 -2.17 10.32
N ILE A 187 4.65 -2.83 9.19
CA ILE A 187 4.79 -4.29 9.08
C ILE A 187 6.22 -4.72 9.40
N VAL A 188 7.24 -4.07 8.83
CA VAL A 188 8.64 -4.51 9.00
C VAL A 188 9.24 -4.12 10.35
N THR A 189 8.71 -3.09 10.98
CA THR A 189 9.04 -2.71 12.35
C THR A 189 8.22 -3.45 13.40
N LEU A 190 7.21 -4.24 12.96
CA LEU A 190 6.22 -4.93 13.80
C LEU A 190 5.34 -3.96 14.62
N ASP A 191 5.23 -2.71 14.17
CA ASP A 191 4.40 -1.65 14.73
C ASP A 191 2.96 -1.74 14.22
N PHE A 192 2.32 -2.84 14.58
CA PHE A 192 0.91 -3.11 14.34
C PHE A 192 0.33 -3.92 15.48
N THR A 193 -0.99 -3.95 15.54
CA THR A 193 -1.74 -4.74 16.52
C THR A 193 -2.43 -5.91 15.82
N VAL A 194 -2.61 -7.01 16.54
CA VAL A 194 -3.40 -8.15 16.08
C VAL A 194 -4.68 -8.20 16.90
N LYS A 195 -5.82 -8.04 16.22
CA LYS A 195 -7.14 -8.23 16.82
C LYS A 195 -7.60 -9.65 16.57
N GLU A 196 -7.74 -10.42 17.64
CA GLU A 196 -8.24 -11.78 17.56
C GLU A 196 -9.75 -11.80 17.66
N ALA A 197 -10.39 -12.31 16.63
CA ALA A 197 -11.80 -12.60 16.67
C ALA A 197 -11.96 -14.07 17.08
N THR A 198 -12.66 -14.29 18.21
CA THR A 198 -13.01 -15.63 18.74
C THR A 198 -14.49 -16.02 18.61
N LEU A 199 -15.41 -15.07 18.45
CA LEU A 199 -16.87 -15.28 18.42
C LEU A 199 -17.49 -15.74 17.07
N SER A 200 -18.82 -15.68 16.93
CA SER A 200 -19.55 -15.67 15.66
C SER A 200 -19.14 -14.54 14.70
N ARG A 201 -19.34 -14.63 13.38
CA ARG A 201 -19.61 -13.47 12.50
C ARG A 201 -20.79 -13.85 11.62
N GLN A 202 -21.96 -14.00 12.24
CA GLN A 202 -23.18 -14.29 11.48
C GLN A 202 -23.53 -13.06 10.61
N GLY A 203 -23.78 -13.28 9.32
CA GLY A 203 -24.33 -12.26 8.41
C GLY A 203 -23.34 -11.32 7.73
N THR A 204 -22.06 -11.30 8.14
CA THR A 204 -21.02 -10.49 7.46
C THR A 204 -20.39 -11.34 6.35
N GLY A 205 -21.05 -11.46 5.21
CA GLY A 205 -20.43 -12.04 4.00
C GLY A 205 -19.61 -11.00 3.23
N GLY A 206 -18.73 -11.44 2.34
CA GLY A 206 -18.00 -10.57 1.41
C GLY A 206 -16.49 -10.68 1.50
N PHE A 207 -15.77 -9.82 0.79
CA PHE A 207 -14.31 -9.79 0.79
C PHE A 207 -13.79 -8.88 1.91
N LEU A 208 -12.64 -9.22 2.50
CA LEU A 208 -12.03 -8.39 3.54
C LEU A 208 -11.58 -7.02 3.03
N VAL A 209 -11.13 -6.99 1.77
CA VAL A 209 -10.85 -5.77 1.02
C VAL A 209 -11.50 -5.97 -0.34
N TRP A 210 -12.43 -5.09 -0.67
CA TRP A 210 -13.08 -5.05 -1.97
C TRP A 210 -12.30 -4.20 -2.96
N ILE A 211 -12.72 -4.19 -4.22
CA ILE A 211 -11.99 -3.56 -5.32
C ILE A 211 -12.12 -2.03 -5.37
N ASP A 212 -13.02 -1.48 -4.57
CA ASP A 212 -13.29 -0.06 -4.39
C ASP A 212 -12.88 0.47 -2.99
N ASN A 213 -12.29 -0.39 -2.15
CA ASN A 213 -11.69 0.03 -0.89
C ASN A 213 -10.38 0.77 -1.15
N LEU A 214 -10.11 1.81 -0.35
CA LEU A 214 -8.81 2.48 -0.28
C LEU A 214 -8.22 2.33 1.12
N PRO A 215 -6.90 2.49 1.29
CA PRO A 215 -6.28 2.50 2.62
C PRO A 215 -6.86 3.60 3.51
N GLU A 216 -7.38 3.24 4.69
CA GLU A 216 -8.00 4.19 5.63
C GLU A 216 -7.09 4.59 6.80
N TRP A 217 -6.02 3.84 7.06
CA TRP A 217 -5.08 4.12 8.16
C TRP A 217 -4.18 5.31 7.87
N GLY A 218 -3.73 6.02 8.91
CA GLY A 218 -2.89 7.21 8.78
C GLY A 218 -1.50 6.97 8.18
N PHE A 219 -0.80 8.06 7.89
CA PHE A 219 0.60 8.04 7.42
C PHE A 219 1.47 9.04 8.18
N ALA A 220 2.78 8.81 8.22
CA ALA A 220 3.72 9.72 8.86
C ALA A 220 3.71 11.10 8.18
N SER A 221 3.65 12.18 8.96
CA SER A 221 3.62 13.56 8.45
C SER A 221 4.90 13.93 7.68
N GLY A 222 6.05 13.38 8.06
CA GLY A 222 7.35 13.60 7.42
C GLY A 222 7.68 12.62 6.29
N HIS A 223 8.61 13.01 5.41
CA HIS A 223 9.13 12.14 4.34
C HIS A 223 10.26 11.22 4.80
N ILE A 224 10.79 11.41 6.00
CA ILE A 224 11.89 10.63 6.55
C ILE A 224 11.45 10.06 7.90
N VAL A 225 11.45 8.74 8.01
CA VAL A 225 11.14 8.01 9.24
C VAL A 225 12.42 7.37 9.77
N ARG A 226 12.77 7.64 11.02
CA ARG A 226 13.98 7.06 11.65
C ARG A 226 13.63 5.72 12.29
N VAL A 227 14.33 4.66 11.89
CA VAL A 227 14.15 3.31 12.44
C VAL A 227 15.52 2.77 12.84
N GLY A 228 15.79 2.79 14.15
CA GLY A 228 17.10 2.43 14.68
C GLY A 228 18.21 3.28 14.06
N GLY A 229 19.22 2.62 13.48
CA GLY A 229 20.36 3.28 12.82
C GLY A 229 20.16 3.61 11.35
N THR A 230 18.94 3.56 10.81
CA THR A 230 18.65 3.83 9.39
C THR A 230 17.48 4.78 9.23
N SER A 231 17.60 5.68 8.25
CA SER A 231 16.56 6.64 7.87
C SER A 231 15.82 6.13 6.65
N ILE A 232 14.52 5.86 6.78
CA ILE A 232 13.67 5.46 5.65
C ILE A 232 13.11 6.73 5.00
N VAL A 233 13.41 6.92 3.71
CA VAL A 233 12.92 8.05 2.91
C VAL A 233 11.74 7.59 2.08
N ILE A 234 10.55 8.08 2.42
CA ILE A 234 9.28 7.77 1.76
C ILE A 234 9.12 8.73 0.57
N CYS A 235 9.40 8.24 -0.63
CA CYS A 235 9.30 9.03 -1.85
C CYS A 235 9.11 8.14 -3.10
N GLN A 236 8.13 8.48 -3.95
CA GLN A 236 7.93 7.78 -5.23
C GLN A 236 8.99 8.13 -6.27
N HIS A 237 9.56 9.34 -6.21
CA HIS A 237 10.47 9.86 -7.23
C HIS A 237 11.92 9.83 -6.74
N ALA A 238 12.73 8.95 -7.34
CA ALA A 238 14.08 8.67 -6.85
C ALA A 238 15.01 9.91 -6.79
N PRO A 239 15.08 10.78 -7.83
CA PRO A 239 15.85 12.02 -7.75
C PRO A 239 15.38 12.98 -6.63
N HIS A 240 14.07 13.02 -6.37
CA HIS A 240 13.54 13.81 -5.26
C HIS A 240 13.94 13.20 -3.92
N ALA A 241 13.92 11.87 -3.81
CA ALA A 241 14.37 11.15 -2.62
C ALA A 241 15.85 11.44 -2.30
N VAL A 242 16.73 11.44 -3.31
CA VAL A 242 18.15 11.79 -3.14
C VAL A 242 18.31 13.23 -2.63
N THR A 243 17.51 14.17 -3.15
CA THR A 243 17.50 15.55 -2.66
C THR A 243 17.11 15.62 -1.19
N LEU A 244 16.11 14.84 -0.75
CA LEU A 244 15.72 14.74 0.65
C LEU A 244 16.84 14.14 1.52
N VAL A 245 17.52 13.09 1.03
CA VAL A 245 18.67 12.49 1.71
C VAL A 245 19.78 13.51 1.93
N ARG A 246 20.20 14.22 0.88
CA ARG A 246 21.27 15.23 0.97
C ARG A 246 20.92 16.35 1.94
N LYS A 247 19.67 16.83 1.90
CA LYS A 247 19.16 17.85 2.84
C LYS A 247 19.20 17.37 4.29
N ASP A 248 18.77 16.13 4.55
CA ASP A 248 18.80 15.55 5.90
C ASP A 248 20.23 15.29 6.37
N PHE A 249 21.11 14.80 5.49
CA PHE A 249 22.54 14.62 5.77
C PHE A 249 23.23 15.93 6.15
N ALA A 250 23.02 17.01 5.39
CA ALA A 250 23.56 18.33 5.68
C ALA A 250 23.09 18.87 7.05
N LYS A 251 21.80 18.69 7.38
CA LYS A 251 21.25 19.06 8.71
C LYS A 251 21.90 18.28 9.85
N GLN A 252 22.17 16.99 9.65
CA GLN A 252 22.81 16.16 10.66
C GLN A 252 24.26 16.57 10.91
N ILE A 253 25.03 16.88 9.87
CA ILE A 253 26.40 17.38 10.01
C ILE A 253 26.43 18.69 10.81
N LEU A 254 25.55 19.64 10.47
CA LEU A 254 25.47 20.92 11.18
C LEU A 254 25.12 20.74 12.66
N SER A 255 24.28 19.76 12.98
CA SER A 255 23.82 19.51 14.34
C SER A 255 24.81 18.68 15.18
N THR A 256 25.69 17.89 14.54
CA THR A 256 26.65 17.02 15.22
C THR A 256 28.03 17.11 14.54
N PRO A 257 28.92 18.02 14.99
CA PRO A 257 30.18 18.35 14.30
C PRO A 257 31.20 17.20 14.11
N GLY A 258 30.92 15.98 14.57
CA GLY A 258 31.73 14.76 14.34
C GLY A 258 31.08 13.71 13.43
N SER A 259 29.93 14.01 12.80
CA SER A 259 29.22 13.04 11.95
C SER A 259 29.64 13.07 10.48
N ALA A 260 30.46 14.03 10.05
CA ALA A 260 30.84 14.19 8.64
C ALA A 260 31.59 12.98 8.08
N GLU A 261 32.46 12.37 8.90
CA GLU A 261 33.23 11.17 8.54
C GLU A 261 32.39 9.87 8.64
N LYS A 262 31.29 9.90 9.40
CA LYS A 262 30.41 8.73 9.58
C LYS A 262 29.47 8.61 8.39
N SER A 263 29.59 7.52 7.64
CA SER A 263 28.62 7.25 6.58
C SER A 263 27.22 7.01 7.14
N LEU A 264 26.25 7.77 6.64
CA LEU A 264 24.85 7.56 6.94
C LEU A 264 24.19 6.68 5.87
N THR A 265 23.31 5.79 6.33
CA THR A 265 22.56 4.87 5.46
C THR A 265 21.09 5.26 5.47
N TYR A 266 20.54 5.40 4.27
CA TYR A 266 19.15 5.72 4.00
C TYR A 266 18.53 4.59 3.19
N LEU A 267 17.27 4.28 3.45
CA LEU A 267 16.47 3.37 2.63
C LEU A 267 15.39 4.18 1.92
N ILE A 268 15.51 4.33 0.61
CA ILE A 268 14.48 4.98 -0.21
C ILE A 268 13.39 3.96 -0.50
N LEU A 269 12.16 4.28 -0.12
CA LEU A 269 10.96 3.45 -0.25
C LEU A 269 9.95 4.15 -1.17
N SER A 270 9.71 3.54 -2.33
CA SER A 270 8.71 4.01 -3.32
C SER A 270 7.44 3.14 -3.36
N VAL A 271 7.26 2.22 -2.39
CA VAL A 271 6.26 1.13 -2.39
C VAL A 271 6.53 0.07 -3.47
N ARG A 272 6.83 0.50 -4.69
CA ARG A 272 7.16 -0.40 -5.81
C ARG A 272 8.58 -0.93 -5.73
N GLU A 273 9.52 -0.11 -5.25
CA GLU A 273 10.93 -0.42 -5.23
C GLU A 273 11.60 0.04 -3.93
N LEU A 274 12.73 -0.58 -3.64
CA LEU A 274 13.63 -0.25 -2.54
C LEU A 274 15.01 0.05 -3.09
N ILE A 275 15.60 1.13 -2.58
CA ILE A 275 16.97 1.53 -2.92
C ILE A 275 17.68 1.87 -1.62
N LEU A 276 18.77 1.17 -1.32
CA LEU A 276 19.62 1.57 -0.22
C LEU A 276 20.62 2.60 -0.72
N TYR A 277 20.73 3.70 0.01
CA TYR A 277 21.55 4.84 -0.34
C TYR A 277 22.48 5.17 0.82
N ARG A 278 23.76 5.35 0.55
CA ARG A 278 24.78 5.65 1.57
C ARG A 278 25.56 6.90 1.15
N ILE A 279 25.73 7.80 2.11
CA ILE A 279 26.36 9.10 1.93
C ILE A 279 27.31 9.41 3.09
N ASN A 280 28.47 9.97 2.78
CA ASN A 280 29.36 10.67 3.69
C ASN A 280 29.86 11.97 3.02
N SER A 281 30.82 12.67 3.64
CA SER A 281 31.40 13.90 3.08
C SER A 281 32.10 13.72 1.72
N GLU A 282 32.52 12.50 1.37
CA GLU A 282 33.39 12.24 0.21
C GLU A 282 32.67 11.50 -0.92
N LEU A 283 31.70 10.63 -0.60
CA LEU A 283 31.14 9.65 -1.51
C LEU A 283 29.65 9.42 -1.28
N GLU A 284 28.94 9.30 -2.39
CA GLU A 284 27.58 8.80 -2.49
C GLU A 284 27.56 7.48 -3.24
N ARG A 285 26.77 6.50 -2.76
CA ARG A 285 26.57 5.22 -3.44
C ARG A 285 25.18 4.66 -3.17
N TYR A 286 24.67 3.86 -4.11
CA TYR A 286 23.38 3.20 -3.96
C TYR A 286 23.41 1.74 -4.42
N THR A 287 22.43 0.96 -3.97
CA THR A 287 22.18 -0.39 -4.49
C THR A 287 21.29 -0.32 -5.72
N GLU A 288 21.36 -1.31 -6.61
CA GLU A 288 20.34 -1.48 -7.64
C GLU A 288 18.92 -1.49 -7.03
N PRO A 289 17.94 -0.86 -7.69
CA PRO A 289 16.55 -0.93 -7.25
C PRO A 289 16.07 -2.38 -7.13
N LYS A 290 15.47 -2.71 -5.98
CA LYS A 290 14.88 -4.03 -5.74
C LYS A 290 13.37 -3.93 -5.72
N ARG A 291 12.71 -4.84 -6.43
CA ARG A 291 11.25 -4.86 -6.60
C ARG A 291 10.55 -5.27 -5.30
N LEU A 292 9.69 -4.40 -4.80
CA LEU A 292 8.84 -4.65 -3.64
C LEU A 292 7.41 -4.96 -4.11
N PHE A 293 6.53 -3.97 -4.28
CA PHE A 293 5.13 -4.22 -4.68
C PHE A 293 4.81 -3.71 -6.09
N ASN A 294 4.59 -4.63 -7.04
CA ASN A 294 4.11 -4.28 -8.39
C ASN A 294 2.65 -4.70 -8.65
N GLY A 295 1.96 -5.18 -7.61
CA GLY A 295 0.58 -5.68 -7.66
C GLY A 295 0.38 -7.02 -8.38
N MET A 296 1.33 -7.44 -9.22
CA MET A 296 1.22 -8.65 -10.04
C MET A 296 1.95 -9.85 -9.44
N HIS A 297 3.07 -9.60 -8.76
CA HIS A 297 3.96 -10.64 -8.25
C HIS A 297 4.24 -10.40 -6.76
N PRO A 298 4.45 -11.47 -5.97
CA PRO A 298 4.92 -11.36 -4.60
C PRO A 298 6.21 -10.53 -4.51
N PRO A 299 6.53 -9.90 -3.38
CA PRO A 299 7.74 -9.09 -3.23
C PRO A 299 9.00 -9.94 -3.43
N SER A 300 10.09 -9.34 -3.94
CA SER A 300 11.34 -10.10 -4.11
C SER A 300 11.97 -10.43 -2.76
N ASP A 301 12.58 -11.60 -2.64
CA ASP A 301 13.25 -12.03 -1.41
C ASP A 301 14.41 -11.09 -1.05
N GLU A 302 15.13 -10.57 -2.04
CA GLU A 302 16.19 -9.59 -1.85
C GLU A 302 15.66 -8.25 -1.35
N ALA A 303 14.49 -7.81 -1.82
CA ALA A 303 13.84 -6.59 -1.36
C ALA A 303 13.41 -6.72 0.11
N ILE A 304 12.80 -7.85 0.48
CA ILE A 304 12.40 -8.15 1.86
C ILE A 304 13.64 -8.20 2.75
N GLU A 305 14.69 -8.89 2.33
CA GLU A 305 15.92 -9.01 3.09
C GLU A 305 16.61 -7.64 3.28
N LEU A 306 16.69 -6.83 2.23
CA LEU A 306 17.22 -5.47 2.31
C LEU A 306 16.42 -4.61 3.30
N LEU A 307 15.09 -4.69 3.26
CA LEU A 307 14.18 -3.97 4.14
C LEU A 307 14.36 -4.38 5.62
N LEU A 308 14.45 -5.69 5.89
CA LEU A 308 14.64 -6.22 7.24
C LEU A 308 16.04 -5.93 7.79
N GLN A 309 17.08 -6.03 6.96
CA GLN A 309 18.43 -5.64 7.35
C GLN A 309 18.51 -4.15 7.66
N ALA A 310 17.88 -3.30 6.84
CA ALA A 310 17.84 -1.86 7.04
C ALA A 310 17.12 -1.46 8.34
N THR A 311 16.06 -2.18 8.70
CA THR A 311 15.21 -1.89 9.88
C THR A 311 15.56 -2.71 11.13
N GLN A 312 16.64 -3.49 11.08
CA GLN A 312 17.12 -4.22 12.26
C GLN A 312 17.65 -3.24 13.31
N THR A 313 16.97 -3.16 14.45
CA THR A 313 17.41 -2.41 15.63
C THR A 313 18.39 -3.22 16.46
N SER A 314 18.98 -2.66 17.52
CA SER A 314 19.75 -3.45 18.50
C SER A 314 18.90 -4.58 19.08
N ALA A 315 19.55 -5.68 19.48
CA ALA A 315 18.84 -6.83 20.04
C ALA A 315 18.17 -6.44 21.36
N PRO A 316 16.89 -6.79 21.57
CA PRO A 316 16.25 -6.62 22.86
C PRO A 316 17.01 -7.40 23.94
N THR A 317 17.25 -6.76 25.07
CA THR A 317 17.73 -7.38 26.31
C THR A 317 16.56 -8.00 27.09
N ALA A 318 15.69 -8.75 26.41
CA ALA A 318 14.56 -9.41 27.06
C ALA A 318 15.06 -10.59 27.92
N PRO A 319 14.69 -10.67 29.22
CA PRO A 319 15.05 -11.79 30.10
C PRO A 319 14.63 -13.15 29.54
N LEU A 320 13.52 -13.18 28.78
CA LEU A 320 12.99 -14.36 28.11
C LEU A 320 14.04 -15.09 27.27
N ARG A 321 14.99 -14.37 26.65
CA ARG A 321 16.05 -14.95 25.82
C ARG A 321 17.03 -15.84 26.59
N LYS A 322 17.06 -15.75 27.92
CA LYS A 322 17.91 -16.58 28.78
C LYS A 322 17.32 -17.97 29.04
N LEU A 323 16.05 -18.19 28.72
CA LEU A 323 15.39 -19.48 28.91
C LEU A 323 15.66 -20.41 27.71
N PRO A 324 15.58 -21.74 27.88
CA PRO A 324 15.49 -22.68 26.76
C PRO A 324 14.35 -22.32 25.81
N VAL A 325 14.53 -22.59 24.51
CA VAL A 325 13.58 -22.19 23.46
C VAL A 325 12.17 -22.76 23.70
N GLU A 326 12.08 -23.95 24.29
CA GLU A 326 10.83 -24.62 24.62
C GLU A 326 10.02 -23.84 25.67
N LEU A 327 10.72 -23.27 26.67
CA LEU A 327 10.08 -22.40 27.67
C LEU A 327 9.73 -21.04 27.07
N GLN A 328 10.55 -20.52 26.16
CA GLN A 328 10.21 -19.31 25.42
C GLN A 328 8.92 -19.49 24.61
N ASP A 329 8.81 -20.59 23.87
CA ASP A 329 7.63 -20.92 23.05
C ASP A 329 6.41 -21.18 23.92
N ALA A 330 6.56 -21.86 25.06
CA ALA A 330 5.47 -22.06 26.01
C ALA A 330 4.93 -20.74 26.58
N ILE A 331 5.81 -19.78 26.90
CA ILE A 331 5.41 -18.45 27.38
C ILE A 331 4.77 -17.64 26.26
N LEU A 332 5.38 -17.63 25.07
CA LEU A 332 4.84 -16.92 23.90
C LEU A 332 3.45 -17.44 23.53
N GLY A 333 3.21 -18.75 23.62
CA GLY A 333 1.89 -19.35 23.39
C GLY A 333 0.81 -18.96 24.40
N LYS A 334 1.15 -18.21 25.47
CA LYS A 334 0.18 -17.63 26.43
C LYS A 334 -0.10 -16.15 26.18
N VAL A 335 0.58 -15.52 25.22
CA VAL A 335 0.42 -14.09 24.91
C VAL A 335 -0.95 -13.80 24.31
N SER A 336 -1.48 -14.73 23.51
CA SER A 336 -2.69 -14.53 22.72
C SER A 336 -3.40 -15.85 22.45
N ALA A 337 -4.67 -15.79 22.03
CA ALA A 337 -5.44 -17.00 21.69
C ALA A 337 -5.01 -17.62 20.35
N GLY A 338 -4.52 -16.79 19.43
CA GLY A 338 -4.08 -17.15 18.10
C GLY A 338 -2.55 -17.09 17.93
N PRO A 339 -2.00 -17.81 16.94
CA PRO A 339 -0.56 -17.93 16.73
C PRO A 339 0.11 -16.66 16.16
N ILE A 340 -0.65 -15.76 15.53
CA ILE A 340 -0.09 -14.60 14.81
C ILE A 340 0.47 -13.55 15.78
N GLU A 341 -0.25 -13.22 16.83
CA GLU A 341 0.23 -12.24 17.82
C GLU A 341 1.39 -12.80 18.64
N SER A 342 1.32 -14.08 19.00
CA SER A 342 2.44 -14.81 19.62
C SER A 342 3.71 -14.74 18.77
N ALA A 343 3.59 -14.96 17.45
CA ALA A 343 4.71 -14.85 16.50
C ALA A 343 5.25 -13.42 16.37
N ARG A 344 4.36 -12.40 16.35
CA ARG A 344 4.74 -10.98 16.34
C ARG A 344 5.56 -10.64 17.57
N VAL A 345 5.10 -11.03 18.76
CA VAL A 345 5.78 -10.79 20.04
C VAL A 345 7.12 -11.54 20.11
N GLY A 346 7.18 -12.79 19.63
CA GLY A 346 8.46 -13.52 19.50
C GLY A 346 9.48 -12.79 18.63
N CYS A 347 9.03 -12.21 17.50
CA CYS A 347 9.89 -11.41 16.62
C CYS A 347 10.31 -10.06 17.24
N LEU A 348 9.47 -9.47 18.09
CA LEU A 348 9.79 -8.24 18.84
C LEU A 348 10.80 -8.48 19.94
N LEU A 349 10.63 -9.57 20.70
CA LEU A 349 11.48 -9.94 21.84
C LEU A 349 12.75 -10.70 21.43
N ASP A 350 12.88 -11.05 20.13
CA ASP A 350 13.94 -11.91 19.61
C ASP A 350 14.01 -13.26 20.35
N ALA A 351 12.83 -13.82 20.62
CA ALA A 351 12.61 -15.00 21.45
C ALA A 351 11.75 -16.04 20.69
N GLY A 352 11.88 -17.29 21.13
CA GLY A 352 11.17 -18.44 20.60
C GLY A 352 11.75 -18.99 19.30
N SER A 353 11.12 -20.06 18.83
CA SER A 353 11.40 -20.72 17.57
C SER A 353 11.04 -19.85 16.36
N VAL A 354 11.59 -20.18 15.19
CA VAL A 354 11.20 -19.54 13.94
C VAL A 354 9.75 -19.94 13.62
N PHE A 355 8.90 -18.95 13.36
CA PHE A 355 7.50 -19.19 13.08
C PHE A 355 7.31 -20.00 11.79
N THR A 356 6.57 -21.10 11.87
CA THR A 356 6.40 -22.08 10.77
C THR A 356 5.11 -21.91 9.99
N TRP A 357 4.31 -20.86 10.27
CA TRP A 357 2.97 -20.68 9.68
C TRP A 357 2.06 -21.90 9.87
N ARG A 358 2.18 -22.55 11.03
CA ARG A 358 1.37 -23.69 11.43
C ARG A 358 0.87 -23.53 12.87
N CYS A 359 -0.33 -24.04 13.11
CA CYS A 359 -0.90 -24.19 14.44
C CYS A 359 -1.26 -25.66 14.65
N GLY A 360 -0.43 -26.38 15.42
CA GLY A 360 -0.49 -27.84 15.48
C GLY A 360 -0.26 -28.46 14.10
N ASN A 361 -1.20 -29.28 13.64
CA ASN A 361 -1.12 -29.97 12.35
C ASN A 361 -1.77 -29.18 11.18
N ARG A 362 -2.15 -27.92 11.40
CA ARG A 362 -2.84 -27.10 10.39
C ARG A 362 -1.94 -25.97 9.91
N ASN A 363 -1.99 -25.69 8.61
CA ASN A 363 -1.37 -24.49 8.04
C ASN A 363 -2.24 -23.27 8.37
N ILE A 364 -1.59 -22.15 8.66
CA ILE A 364 -2.24 -20.86 8.85
C ILE A 364 -2.25 -20.16 7.50
N GLU A 365 -3.42 -19.75 7.05
CA GLU A 365 -3.61 -19.18 5.72
C GLU A 365 -4.24 -17.80 5.80
N ARG A 366 -3.96 -16.98 4.78
CA ARG A 366 -4.58 -15.67 4.62
C ARG A 366 -6.08 -15.88 4.34
N GLU A 367 -6.92 -15.18 5.09
CA GLU A 367 -8.34 -15.13 4.81
C GLU A 367 -8.62 -14.14 3.67
N GLU A 368 -9.49 -14.52 2.72
CA GLU A 368 -9.84 -13.65 1.58
C GLU A 368 -11.17 -12.90 1.79
N GLY A 369 -12.04 -13.40 2.67
CA GLY A 369 -13.36 -12.85 2.88
C GLY A 369 -13.94 -13.12 4.25
N CYS A 370 -14.94 -12.32 4.63
CA CYS A 370 -15.69 -12.51 5.85
C CYS A 370 -16.55 -13.78 5.72
N ARG A 371 -16.26 -14.78 6.54
CA ARG A 371 -16.99 -16.06 6.55
C ARG A 371 -17.44 -16.42 7.95
N SER A 372 -18.52 -17.20 8.01
CA SER A 372 -18.97 -17.82 9.26
C SER A 372 -17.87 -18.74 9.80
N ARG A 373 -17.62 -18.65 11.10
CA ARG A 373 -16.59 -19.44 11.76
C ARG A 373 -17.11 -20.84 12.07
N THR A 374 -16.22 -21.82 11.95
CA THR A 374 -16.49 -23.21 12.30
C THR A 374 -15.71 -23.57 13.57
N PRO A 375 -16.10 -24.64 14.31
CA PRO A 375 -15.30 -25.15 15.43
C PRO A 375 -13.84 -25.48 15.07
N TRP A 376 -13.56 -25.65 13.77
CA TRP A 376 -12.23 -25.95 13.24
C TRP A 376 -11.38 -24.71 12.96
N THR A 377 -11.95 -23.52 13.01
CA THR A 377 -11.26 -22.22 12.78
C THR A 377 -11.64 -21.26 13.91
N PRO A 378 -11.19 -21.53 15.15
CA PRO A 378 -11.72 -20.86 16.34
C PRO A 378 -11.23 -19.41 16.47
N VAL A 379 -10.08 -19.07 15.89
CA VAL A 379 -9.47 -17.75 15.99
C VAL A 379 -9.14 -17.21 14.61
N GLU A 380 -9.61 -16.00 14.33
CA GLU A 380 -9.23 -15.23 13.15
C GLU A 380 -8.39 -14.03 13.60
N SER A 381 -7.17 -13.88 13.10
CA SER A 381 -6.22 -12.85 13.52
C SER A 381 -6.18 -11.71 12.50
N HIS A 382 -6.74 -10.55 12.85
CA HIS A 382 -6.79 -9.35 12.00
C HIS A 382 -5.61 -8.42 12.31
N ILE A 383 -4.83 -8.07 11.29
CA ILE A 383 -3.77 -7.06 11.47
C ILE A 383 -4.40 -5.67 11.37
N CYS A 384 -4.10 -4.81 12.33
CA CYS A 384 -4.61 -3.43 12.40
C CYS A 384 -3.48 -2.41 12.60
N PHE A 385 -3.61 -1.25 11.92
CA PHE A 385 -2.76 -0.08 12.09
C PHE A 385 -3.56 1.02 12.80
N ASP A 386 -3.15 1.41 14.01
CA ASP A 386 -3.83 2.41 14.85
C ASP A 386 -5.35 2.14 15.00
N GLY A 387 -5.72 0.88 15.16
CA GLY A 387 -7.11 0.46 15.29
C GLY A 387 -7.86 0.26 13.97
N TYR A 388 -7.35 0.75 12.84
CA TYR A 388 -7.92 0.54 11.51
C TYR A 388 -7.49 -0.81 10.92
N PRO A 389 -8.39 -1.54 10.24
CA PRO A 389 -8.06 -2.82 9.63
C PRO A 389 -7.05 -2.62 8.48
N SER A 390 -5.99 -3.43 8.47
CA SER A 390 -5.00 -3.46 7.37
C SER A 390 -5.52 -4.17 6.12
N GLY A 391 -6.68 -4.82 6.22
CA GLY A 391 -7.22 -5.71 5.20
C GLY A 391 -6.69 -7.15 5.24
N ILE A 392 -5.66 -7.44 6.04
CA ILE A 392 -5.12 -8.79 6.20
C ILE A 392 -5.72 -9.46 7.43
N ALA A 393 -6.21 -10.68 7.26
CA ALA A 393 -6.56 -11.58 8.35
C ALA A 393 -6.02 -12.99 8.08
N TYR A 394 -5.88 -13.77 9.14
CA TYR A 394 -5.39 -15.15 9.11
C TYR A 394 -6.32 -16.09 9.87
N LYS A 395 -6.41 -17.34 9.42
CA LYS A 395 -7.16 -18.41 10.09
C LYS A 395 -6.39 -19.72 10.12
#